data_AF-A0A7V8BKR9-F1
#
_entry.id   AF-A0A7V8BKR9-F1
#
_cell.length_a   1.000
_cell.length_b   1.000
_cell.length_c   1.000
_cell.angle_alpha   90.00
_cell.angle_beta   90.00
_cell.angle_gamma   90.00
#
_symmetry.space_group_name_H-M   'P 1'
#
loop_
_entity.id
_entity.type
_entity.pdbx_description
1 polymer ?
#
loop_
_entity_poly.entity_id
_entity_poly.type
_entity_poly.pdbx_seq_one_letter_code
_entity_poly.pdbx_strand_id
1 'polypeptide(L)'
;MIRARTATWILVTLLVLVHLGLWFGKGSVPYVWSQRSQLAAQRLQTEEAQRRNQRLAAEVLDLRVGLEMIEEKARSELGMIKPDEIFVQISPPKR
;
A
#
# COMPACT_ATOMS: atom_id res chain seq x y z
N MET A 1 41.91 -28.35 -44.32
CA MET A 1 40.49 -28.68 -44.11
C MET A 1 40.12 -28.98 -42.65
N ILE A 2 40.92 -29.73 -41.87
CA ILE A 2 40.57 -30.16 -40.50
C ILE A 2 40.39 -28.98 -39.51
N ARG A 3 41.25 -27.95 -39.58
CA ARG A 3 41.17 -26.74 -38.73
C ARG A 3 39.89 -25.91 -38.94
N ALA A 4 39.30 -25.94 -40.14
CA ALA A 4 38.07 -25.21 -40.43
C ALA A 4 36.85 -25.91 -39.80
N ARG A 5 36.83 -27.25 -39.82
CA ARG A 5 35.75 -28.05 -39.22
C ARG A 5 35.69 -27.88 -37.70
N THR A 6 36.84 -27.84 -37.03
CA THR A 6 36.91 -27.60 -35.57
C THR A 6 36.41 -26.20 -35.21
N ALA A 7 36.75 -25.18 -36.00
CA ALA A 7 36.26 -23.82 -35.78
C ALA A 7 34.73 -23.73 -35.93
N THR A 8 34.15 -24.42 -36.90
CA THR A 8 32.69 -24.49 -37.08
C THR A 8 32.00 -25.09 -35.85
N TRP A 9 32.52 -26.21 -35.31
CA TRP A 9 31.94 -26.82 -34.11
C TRP A 9 32.02 -25.92 -32.87
N ILE A 10 33.13 -25.19 -32.70
CA ILE A 10 33.28 -24.21 -31.62
C ILE A 10 32.24 -23.09 -31.76
N LEU A 11 32.09 -22.53 -32.97
CA LEU A 11 31.10 -21.49 -33.25
C LEU A 11 29.67 -21.95 -33.00
N VAL A 12 29.31 -23.16 -33.43
CA VAL A 12 27.99 -23.75 -33.17
C VAL A 12 27.75 -23.95 -31.67
N THR A 13 28.76 -24.42 -30.94
CA THR A 13 28.66 -24.62 -29.49
C THR A 13 28.45 -23.28 -28.77
N LEU A 14 29.21 -22.26 -29.15
CA LEU A 14 29.07 -20.90 -28.63
C LEU A 14 27.67 -20.32 -28.93
N LEU A 15 27.17 -20.53 -30.15
CA LEU A 15 25.85 -20.07 -30.58
C LEU A 15 24.73 -20.72 -29.75
N VAL A 16 24.82 -22.03 -29.50
CA VAL A 16 23.86 -22.78 -28.68
C VAL A 16 23.88 -22.29 -27.24
N LEU A 17 25.06 -22.06 -26.66
CA LEU A 17 25.19 -21.51 -25.31
C LEU A 17 24.51 -20.14 -25.18
N VAL A 18 24.71 -19.25 -26.16
CA VAL A 18 24.06 -17.93 -26.20
C VAL A 18 22.55 -18.07 -26.35
N HIS A 19 22.05 -18.93 -27.25
CA HIS A 19 20.62 -19.13 -27.45
C HIS A 19 19.92 -19.67 -26.19
N LEU A 20 20.53 -20.65 -25.52
CA LEU A 20 20.01 -21.19 -24.26
C LEU A 20 20.06 -20.11 -23.16
N GLY A 21 21.14 -19.34 -23.06
CA GLY A 21 21.25 -18.23 -22.12
C GLY A 21 20.17 -17.15 -22.32
N LEU A 22 19.77 -16.88 -23.57
CA LEU A 22 18.71 -15.92 -23.88
C LEU A 22 17.32 -16.46 -23.52
N TRP A 23 17.08 -17.76 -23.73
CA TRP A 23 15.79 -18.39 -23.44
C TRP A 23 15.57 -18.67 -21.95
N PHE A 24 16.64 -18.91 -21.18
CA PHE A 24 16.57 -19.25 -19.75
C PHE A 24 17.18 -18.18 -18.82
N GLY A 25 17.69 -17.08 -19.36
CA GLY A 25 18.33 -16.01 -18.60
C GLY A 25 17.35 -15.14 -17.81
N LYS A 26 17.89 -14.09 -17.19
CA LYS A 26 17.18 -13.14 -16.30
C LYS A 26 16.04 -12.37 -16.99
N GLY A 27 15.94 -12.41 -18.31
CA GLY A 27 14.84 -11.84 -19.12
C GLY A 27 13.93 -12.88 -19.75
N SER A 28 14.02 -14.14 -19.35
CA SER A 28 13.24 -15.23 -19.92
C SER A 28 11.73 -15.09 -19.62
N VAL A 29 10.89 -15.47 -20.58
CA VAL A 29 9.42 -15.45 -20.47
C VAL A 29 8.88 -16.12 -19.18
N PRO A 30 9.43 -17.27 -18.71
CA PRO A 30 8.99 -17.89 -17.46
C PRO A 30 9.30 -17.03 -16.22
N TYR A 31 10.41 -16.31 -16.21
CA TYR A 31 10.81 -15.44 -15.09
C TYR A 31 9.88 -14.23 -14.98
N VAL A 32 9.52 -13.61 -16.10
CA VAL A 32 8.56 -12.50 -16.12
C VAL A 32 7.16 -12.96 -15.70
N TRP A 33 6.76 -14.18 -16.04
CA TRP A 33 5.48 -14.75 -15.62
C TRP A 33 5.41 -14.97 -14.10
N SER A 34 6.47 -15.48 -13.47
CA SER A 34 6.50 -15.69 -12.02
C SER A 34 6.58 -14.39 -11.23
N GLN A 35 7.22 -13.34 -11.78
CA GLN A 35 7.21 -12.01 -11.15
C GLN A 35 5.86 -11.32 -11.31
N ARG A 36 5.19 -11.48 -12.46
CA ARG A 36 3.83 -10.93 -12.67
C ARG A 36 2.80 -11.57 -11.76
N SER A 37 2.87 -12.87 -11.51
CA SER A 37 1.94 -13.55 -10.59
C SER A 37 2.11 -13.10 -9.15
N GLN A 38 3.34 -12.92 -8.68
CA GLN A 38 3.63 -12.37 -7.35
C GLN A 38 3.13 -10.93 -7.19
N LEU A 39 3.34 -10.09 -8.21
CA LEU A 39 2.82 -8.72 -8.24
C LEU A 39 1.28 -8.67 -8.20
N ALA A 40 0.60 -9.58 -8.92
CA ALA A 40 -0.86 -9.66 -8.90
C ALA A 40 -1.39 -10.07 -7.52
N ALA A 41 -0.77 -11.07 -6.88
CA ALA A 41 -1.14 -11.52 -5.54
C ALA A 41 -0.93 -10.42 -4.48
N GLN A 42 0.19 -9.69 -4.54
CA GLN A 42 0.46 -8.59 -3.60
C GLN A 42 -0.51 -7.42 -3.77
N ARG A 43 -0.91 -7.09 -5.01
CA ARG A 43 -1.90 -6.03 -5.27
C ARG A 43 -3.26 -6.34 -4.67
N LEU A 44 -3.75 -7.57 -4.83
CA LEU A 44 -5.03 -7.98 -4.25
C LEU A 44 -5.05 -7.85 -2.72
N GLN A 45 -3.97 -8.27 -2.05
CA GLN A 45 -3.85 -8.13 -0.60
C GLN A 45 -3.79 -6.65 -0.17
N THR A 46 -3.08 -5.82 -0.93
CA THR A 46 -2.97 -4.39 -0.64
C THR A 46 -4.32 -3.69 -0.77
N GLU A 47 -5.10 -4.01 -1.81
CA GLU A 47 -6.43 -3.45 -2.04
C GLU A 47 -7.41 -3.84 -0.91
N GLU A 48 -7.38 -5.09 -0.45
CA GLU A 48 -8.23 -5.52 0.65
C GLU A 48 -7.85 -4.82 1.97
N ALA A 49 -6.55 -4.70 2.26
CA ALA A 49 -6.06 -3.98 3.43
C ALA A 49 -6.45 -2.49 3.40
N GLN A 50 -6.36 -1.84 2.23
CA GLN A 50 -6.78 -0.45 2.05
C GLN A 50 -8.27 -0.26 2.31
N ARG A 51 -9.13 -1.16 1.81
CA ARG A 51 -10.58 -1.11 2.07
C ARG A 51 -10.91 -1.25 3.55
N ARG A 52 -10.24 -2.16 4.26
CA ARG A 52 -10.41 -2.34 5.71
C ARG A 52 -9.99 -1.09 6.48
N ASN A 53 -8.85 -0.50 6.11
CA ASN A 53 -8.36 0.72 6.74
C ASN A 53 -9.34 1.89 6.54
N GLN A 54 -9.85 2.09 5.32
CA GLN A 54 -10.86 3.11 5.03
C GLN A 54 -12.13 2.93 5.88
N ARG A 55 -12.61 1.68 6.04
CA ARG A 55 -13.76 1.38 6.88
C ARG A 55 -13.51 1.72 8.35
N LEU A 56 -12.38 1.30 8.89
CA LEU A 56 -12.01 1.58 10.29
C LEU A 56 -11.82 3.08 10.53
N ALA A 57 -11.22 3.80 9.58
CA ALA A 57 -11.06 5.24 9.67
C ALA A 57 -12.43 5.96 9.71
N ALA A 58 -13.39 5.51 8.91
CA ALA A 58 -14.75 6.05 8.94
C ALA A 58 -15.46 5.75 10.26
N GLU A 59 -15.30 4.56 10.81
CA GLU A 59 -15.86 4.18 12.11
C GLU A 59 -15.26 5.01 13.26
N VAL A 60 -13.94 5.20 13.25
CA VAL A 60 -13.27 6.09 14.22
C VAL A 60 -13.77 7.53 14.09
N LEU A 61 -13.96 8.02 12.88
CA LEU A 61 -14.50 9.36 12.66
C LEU A 61 -15.92 9.51 13.21
N ASP A 62 -16.80 8.54 12.92
CA ASP A 62 -18.17 8.53 13.41
C ASP A 62 -18.24 8.50 14.95
N LEU A 63 -17.42 7.65 15.58
CA LEU A 63 -17.30 7.59 17.04
C LEU A 63 -16.85 8.94 17.62
N ARG A 64 -15.88 9.60 17.01
CA ARG A 64 -15.40 10.92 17.48
C ARG A 64 -16.48 12.00 17.34
N VAL A 65 -17.16 12.06 16.20
CA VAL A 65 -18.25 13.02 15.97
C VAL A 65 -19.40 12.77 16.95
N GLY A 66 -19.74 11.51 17.21
CA GLY A 66 -20.74 11.14 18.20
C GLY A 66 -20.37 11.58 19.62
N LEU A 67 -19.11 11.42 20.02
CA LEU A 67 -18.61 11.88 21.33
C LEU A 67 -18.62 13.41 21.44
N GLU A 68 -18.23 14.13 20.39
CA GLU A 68 -18.28 15.60 20.35
C GLU A 68 -19.72 16.12 20.48
N MET A 69 -20.70 15.50 19.81
CA MET A 69 -22.11 15.84 19.98
C MET A 69 -22.62 15.61 21.42
N ILE A 70 -22.18 14.54 22.07
CA ILE A 70 -22.54 14.25 23.46
C ILE A 70 -21.91 15.29 24.40
N GLU A 71 -20.64 15.67 24.16
CA GLU A 71 -19.93 16.68 24.94
C GLU A 71 -20.59 18.07 24.81
N GLU A 72 -20.98 18.47 23.60
CA GLU A 72 -21.73 19.70 23.32
C GLU A 72 -23.06 19.73 24.10
N LYS A 73 -23.79 18.60 24.11
CA LYS A 73 -25.06 18.49 24.83
C LYS A 73 -24.87 18.53 26.35
N ALA A 74 -23.85 17.86 26.88
CA ALA A 74 -23.53 17.89 28.31
C ALA A 74 -23.12 19.30 28.78
N ARG A 75 -22.37 20.05 27.97
CA ARG A 75 -22.00 21.44 28.26
C ARG A 75 -23.20 22.40 28.17
N SER A 76 -24.00 22.29 27.11
CA SER A 76 -25.09 23.22 26.84
C SER A 76 -26.32 23.01 27.75
N GLU A 77 -26.70 21.76 28.03
CA GLU A 77 -27.91 21.48 28.82
C GLU A 77 -27.62 21.30 30.32
N LEU A 78 -26.48 20.71 30.67
CA LEU A 78 -26.18 20.32 32.05
C LEU A 78 -25.09 21.19 32.68
N GLY A 79 -24.46 22.09 31.91
CA GLY A 79 -23.36 22.94 32.39
C GLY A 79 -22.15 22.13 32.87
N MET A 80 -22.02 20.87 32.45
CA MET A 80 -20.94 19.98 32.88
C MET A 80 -19.61 20.44 32.26
N ILE A 81 -18.58 20.53 33.09
CA ILE A 81 -17.20 20.85 32.70
C ILE A 81 -16.28 19.67 33.06
N LYS A 82 -15.19 19.48 32.31
CA LYS A 82 -14.23 18.39 32.62
C LYS A 82 -13.53 18.68 33.96
N PRO A 83 -13.11 17.64 34.70
CA PRO A 83 -12.20 17.82 35.83
C PRO A 83 -10.96 18.59 35.35
N ASP A 84 -10.58 19.63 36.09
CA ASP A 84 -9.48 20.56 35.76
C ASP A 84 -9.71 21.54 34.58
N GLU A 85 -10.96 21.78 34.15
CA GLU A 85 -11.30 22.78 33.12
C GLU A 85 -11.78 24.12 33.73
N ILE A 86 -11.26 25.26 33.25
CA ILE A 86 -11.71 26.61 33.64
C ILE A 86 -12.57 27.19 32.51
N PHE A 87 -13.87 27.36 32.77
CA PHE A 87 -14.81 27.96 31.82
C PHE A 87 -14.83 29.49 31.91
N VAL A 88 -14.53 30.18 30.81
CA VAL A 88 -14.53 31.66 30.73
C VAL A 88 -15.56 32.13 29.71
N GLN A 89 -16.58 32.86 30.17
CA GLN A 89 -17.61 33.44 29.30
C GLN A 89 -17.34 34.92 29.08
N ILE A 90 -17.09 35.33 27.83
CA ILE A 90 -16.79 36.72 27.48
C ILE A 90 -18.10 37.40 27.08
N SER A 91 -18.61 38.30 27.92
CA SER A 91 -19.77 39.14 27.56
C SER A 91 -19.31 40.42 26.86
N PRO A 92 -19.97 40.85 25.76
CA PRO A 92 -19.59 42.06 25.05
C PRO A 92 -19.81 43.31 25.94
N PRO A 93 -18.95 44.33 25.81
CA PRO A 93 -19.07 45.55 26.60
C PRO A 93 -20.42 46.22 26.32
N LYS A 94 -21.16 46.50 27.39
CA LYS A 94 -22.44 47.20 27.33
C LYS A 94 -22.18 48.63 26.84
N ARG A 95 -22.57 48.92 25.60
CA ARG A 95 -22.57 50.28 25.04
C ARG A 95 -23.67 51.13 25.65
#